data_AF-A0A397J3P7-F1
#
_entry.id   AF-A0A397J3P7-F1
#
_cell.length_a   1.000
_cell.length_b   1.000
_cell.length_c   1.000
_cell.angle_alpha   90.00
_cell.angle_beta   90.00
_cell.angle_gamma   90.00
#
_symmetry.space_group_name_H-M   'P 1'
#
loop_
_entity.id
_entity.type
_entity.pdbx_description
1 polymer ?
#
loop_
_entity_poly.entity_id
_entity_poly.type
_entity_poly.pdbx_seq_one_letter_code
_entity_poly.pdbx_strand_id
1 'polypeptide(L)'
;MISFSRYLKPQYLTPRHLTPQHLTPRHLTPQTPQVLRYCADRYSRKGLVNFKMQKYFFTGNNALMKEEKNNCENEADKSLTLPEAVKTSDFTKLGGTEAFKLMRILSSEFTKTYSETMKYHSETIKYYSKTMNKLSEEKEAEINKLQKKAEIEEKKAEIEEKKSEIKEKNAEINKLHEEKKAKIKEKNVEINKLHEETKALHEEINELIKKKKDEEANLRFRTTELFKLRRIVDVRVALEYIRSQNYRTGKSDVPLNLKEPVDAFLKTLTEQEKFKKSLVDTCNLNHVSLEAVKKCIGGLYHTASKPIHSQTDLVVCEKDWEVNEIIALGLIFRYFRIDFIYLNDMEFKVDYPYKIKLHN
;
A
#
# COMPACT_ATOMS: atom_id res chain seq x y z
N MET A 1 -37.22 -38.61 -10.96
CA MET A 1 -35.99 -38.39 -11.76
C MET A 1 -36.17 -37.11 -12.55
N ILE A 2 -35.58 -36.03 -12.06
CA ILE A 2 -35.76 -34.67 -12.58
C ILE A 2 -34.60 -34.39 -13.53
N SER A 3 -34.90 -34.17 -14.82
CA SER A 3 -33.94 -33.77 -15.83
C SER A 3 -33.89 -32.24 -15.90
N PHE A 4 -32.87 -31.64 -15.28
CA PHE A 4 -32.55 -30.21 -15.43
C PHE A 4 -31.49 -30.07 -16.53
N SER A 5 -31.86 -29.53 -17.69
CA SER A 5 -30.91 -29.14 -18.71
C SER A 5 -31.22 -27.73 -19.24
N ARG A 6 -30.35 -26.81 -18.82
CA ARG A 6 -29.72 -25.73 -19.62
C ARG A 6 -30.61 -24.64 -20.21
N TYR A 7 -30.55 -23.46 -19.59
CA TYR A 7 -30.41 -22.19 -20.30
C TYR A 7 -29.52 -21.24 -19.50
N LEU A 8 -28.20 -21.28 -19.73
CA LEU A 8 -27.30 -20.18 -19.36
C LEU A 8 -27.08 -19.33 -20.62
N LYS A 9 -27.52 -18.08 -20.56
CA LYS A 9 -27.19 -17.04 -21.55
C LYS A 9 -25.69 -16.75 -21.47
N PRO A 10 -24.94 -16.71 -22.58
CA PRO A 10 -23.58 -16.19 -22.56
C PRO A 10 -23.64 -14.67 -22.41
N GLN A 11 -23.08 -14.15 -21.32
CA GLN A 11 -22.75 -12.73 -21.21
C GLN A 11 -21.53 -12.45 -22.07
N TYR A 12 -21.71 -11.58 -23.06
CA TYR A 12 -20.61 -11.04 -23.86
C TYR A 12 -19.70 -10.22 -22.95
N LEU A 13 -18.45 -10.66 -22.81
CA LEU A 13 -17.38 -9.86 -22.23
C LEU A 13 -17.03 -8.75 -23.23
N THR A 14 -17.19 -7.51 -22.80
CA THR A 14 -16.65 -6.34 -23.49
C THR A 14 -15.12 -6.39 -23.47
N PRO A 15 -14.42 -6.23 -24.61
CA PRO A 15 -12.97 -6.11 -24.62
C PRO A 15 -12.58 -4.78 -23.98
N ARG A 16 -11.98 -4.82 -22.78
CA ARG A 16 -11.25 -3.67 -22.26
C ARG A 16 -10.03 -3.46 -23.15
N HIS A 17 -9.93 -2.26 -23.70
CA HIS A 17 -8.76 -1.78 -24.43
C HIS A 17 -7.49 -1.96 -23.57
N LEU A 18 -6.62 -2.88 -24.03
CA LEU A 18 -5.23 -2.95 -23.60
C LEU A 18 -4.52 -1.75 -24.20
N THR A 19 -4.11 -0.79 -23.36
CA THR A 19 -3.15 0.22 -23.76
C THR A 19 -1.76 -0.44 -23.91
N PRO A 20 -1.01 -0.13 -24.99
CA PRO A 20 0.32 -0.68 -25.18
C PRO A 20 1.27 -0.18 -24.08
N GLN A 21 1.99 -1.11 -23.46
CA GLN A 21 3.21 -0.79 -22.73
C GLN A 21 4.22 -0.21 -23.73
N HIS A 22 4.41 1.11 -23.68
CA HIS A 22 5.50 1.76 -24.38
C HIS A 22 6.80 1.50 -23.62
N LEU A 23 7.63 0.66 -24.22
CA LEU A 23 9.07 0.66 -24.04
C LEU A 23 9.61 2.08 -24.28
N THR A 24 10.54 2.49 -23.41
CA THR A 24 11.28 3.75 -23.39
C THR A 24 11.90 4.16 -24.72
N PRO A 25 11.98 5.48 -24.96
CA PRO A 25 13.27 6.11 -25.27
C PRO A 25 13.61 7.16 -24.20
N ARG A 26 14.55 6.84 -23.31
CA ARG A 26 15.30 7.87 -22.58
C ARG A 26 16.29 8.50 -23.55
N HIS A 27 15.90 9.57 -24.22
CA HIS A 27 16.83 10.46 -24.90
C HIS A 27 16.46 11.93 -24.68
N LEU A 28 17.41 12.62 -24.05
CA LEU A 28 17.84 13.99 -24.33
C LEU A 28 16.82 15.10 -24.01
N THR A 29 16.88 15.56 -22.76
CA THR A 29 16.59 16.97 -22.46
C THR A 29 17.60 17.86 -23.22
N PRO A 30 17.16 18.95 -23.87
CA PRO A 30 18.06 19.92 -24.47
C PRO A 30 18.76 20.67 -23.33
N GLN A 31 20.06 20.42 -23.16
CA GLN A 31 20.87 21.29 -22.32
C GLN A 31 20.90 22.68 -22.96
N THR A 32 20.68 23.68 -22.11
CA THR A 32 20.63 25.10 -22.44
C THR A 32 21.90 25.58 -23.17
N PRO A 33 21.83 26.62 -24.02
CA PRO A 33 22.98 27.20 -24.73
C PRO A 33 24.08 27.78 -23.83
N GLN A 34 23.89 27.81 -22.51
CA GLN A 34 24.82 28.39 -21.55
C GLN A 34 25.92 27.41 -21.12
N VAL A 35 25.66 26.10 -21.10
CA VAL A 35 26.67 25.09 -20.70
C VAL A 35 27.72 24.86 -21.79
N LEU A 36 27.33 24.95 -23.07
CA LEU A 36 28.25 24.87 -24.21
C LEU A 36 29.16 26.10 -24.34
N ARG A 37 28.69 27.29 -23.96
CA ARG A 37 29.54 28.50 -23.89
C ARG A 37 30.57 28.44 -22.78
N TYR A 38 30.24 27.85 -21.63
CA TYR A 38 31.16 27.74 -20.51
C TYR A 38 32.29 26.72 -20.76
N CYS A 39 32.01 25.64 -21.49
CA CYS A 39 33.03 24.65 -21.85
C CYS A 39 34.00 25.17 -22.92
N ALA A 40 33.52 25.92 -23.92
CA ALA A 40 34.38 26.49 -24.98
C ALA A 40 35.36 27.57 -24.45
N ASP A 41 34.93 28.36 -23.45
CA ASP A 41 35.77 29.41 -22.87
C ASP A 41 36.90 28.82 -21.98
N ARG A 42 36.66 27.68 -21.35
CA ARG A 42 37.65 26.97 -20.50
C ARG A 42 38.74 26.29 -21.31
N TYR A 43 38.42 25.71 -22.47
CA TYR A 43 39.41 25.12 -23.38
C TYR A 43 40.26 26.20 -24.09
N SER A 44 39.68 27.36 -24.38
CA SER A 44 40.41 28.48 -25.01
C SER A 44 41.42 29.14 -24.06
N ARG A 45 41.11 29.26 -22.75
CA ARG A 45 42.06 29.81 -21.76
C ARG A 45 43.23 28.87 -21.46
N LYS A 46 43.01 27.55 -21.42
CA LYS A 46 44.11 26.57 -21.24
C LYS A 46 45.06 26.53 -22.46
N GLY A 47 44.53 26.70 -23.67
CA GLY A 47 45.36 26.84 -24.89
C GLY A 47 46.21 28.12 -24.91
N LEU A 48 45.65 29.26 -24.44
CA LEU A 48 46.35 30.54 -24.44
C LEU A 48 47.51 30.63 -23.43
N VAL A 49 47.37 29.97 -22.27
CA VAL A 49 48.43 29.89 -21.26
C VAL A 49 49.59 29.03 -21.76
N ASN A 50 49.29 27.94 -22.49
CA ASN A 50 50.31 27.07 -23.08
C ASN A 50 51.09 27.77 -24.22
N PHE A 51 50.40 28.58 -25.03
CA PHE A 51 51.05 29.40 -26.08
C PHE A 51 51.91 30.54 -25.51
N LYS A 52 51.49 31.16 -24.39
CA LYS A 52 52.32 32.17 -23.69
C LYS A 52 53.57 31.53 -23.09
N MET A 53 53.46 30.37 -22.45
CA MET A 53 54.65 29.66 -21.92
C MET A 53 55.61 29.24 -23.03
N GLN A 54 55.12 28.71 -24.15
CA GLN A 54 55.98 28.39 -25.30
C GLN A 54 56.67 29.66 -25.84
N LYS A 55 55.96 30.79 -25.95
CA LYS A 55 56.55 32.05 -26.41
C LYS A 55 57.65 32.55 -25.47
N TYR A 56 57.46 32.48 -24.14
CA TYR A 56 58.50 32.83 -23.17
C TYR A 56 59.72 31.90 -23.23
N PHE A 57 59.51 30.60 -23.46
CA PHE A 57 60.59 29.62 -23.61
C PHE A 57 61.44 29.87 -24.86
N PHE A 58 60.81 30.20 -26.00
CA PHE A 58 61.54 30.53 -27.24
C PHE A 58 62.18 31.92 -27.21
N THR A 59 61.59 32.93 -26.54
CA THR A 59 62.22 34.26 -26.41
C THR A 59 63.37 34.28 -25.42
N GLY A 60 63.30 33.50 -24.33
CA GLY A 60 64.38 33.38 -23.35
C GLY A 60 65.62 32.67 -23.93
N ASN A 61 65.41 31.58 -24.67
CA ASN A 61 66.52 30.86 -25.31
C ASN A 61 67.17 31.64 -26.47
N ASN A 62 66.39 32.45 -27.21
CA ASN A 62 66.96 33.34 -28.24
C ASN A 62 67.72 34.54 -27.65
N ALA A 63 67.41 34.98 -26.42
CA ALA A 63 68.17 36.02 -25.73
C ALA A 63 69.50 35.48 -25.16
N LEU A 64 69.49 34.29 -24.55
CA LEU A 64 70.69 33.60 -24.07
C LEU A 64 71.66 33.25 -25.22
N MET A 65 71.15 32.77 -26.36
CA MET A 65 71.97 32.48 -27.55
C MET A 65 72.53 33.76 -28.22
N LYS A 66 71.89 34.92 -28.01
CA LYS A 66 72.41 36.22 -28.50
C LYS A 66 73.43 36.84 -27.55
N GLU A 67 73.27 36.68 -26.23
CA GLU A 67 74.28 37.09 -25.25
C GLU A 67 75.54 36.23 -25.32
N GLU A 68 75.42 34.91 -25.52
CA GLU A 68 76.59 34.04 -25.71
C GLU A 68 77.33 34.31 -27.02
N LYS A 69 76.62 34.66 -28.11
CA LYS A 69 77.25 35.05 -29.37
C LYS A 69 78.00 36.38 -29.27
N ASN A 70 77.45 37.35 -28.53
CA ASN A 70 78.11 38.64 -28.29
C ASN A 70 79.28 38.53 -27.29
N ASN A 71 79.30 37.54 -26.40
CA ASN A 71 80.46 37.30 -25.52
C ASN A 71 81.57 36.49 -26.21
N CYS A 72 81.24 35.55 -27.12
CA CYS A 72 82.26 34.85 -27.92
C CYS A 72 82.90 35.74 -29.00
N GLU A 73 82.18 36.71 -29.56
CA GLU A 73 82.72 37.63 -30.58
C GLU A 73 83.55 38.78 -29.97
N ASN A 74 83.50 39.02 -28.65
CA ASN A 74 84.24 40.12 -27.99
C ASN A 74 85.51 39.72 -27.23
N GLU A 75 85.75 38.43 -26.97
CA GLU A 75 87.02 37.94 -26.36
C GLU A 75 88.02 37.36 -27.38
N ALA A 76 87.59 37.10 -28.62
CA ALA A 76 88.47 36.58 -29.68
C ALA A 76 89.41 37.65 -30.29
N ASP A 77 89.20 38.94 -30.00
CA ASP A 77 89.87 40.06 -30.68
C ASP A 77 90.88 40.84 -29.81
N LYS A 78 91.13 40.42 -28.56
CA LYS A 78 92.08 41.10 -27.66
C LYS A 78 92.78 40.14 -26.68
N SER A 79 93.67 39.29 -27.17
CA SER A 79 94.89 38.88 -26.43
C SER A 79 95.63 37.74 -27.14
N LEU A 80 96.35 38.06 -28.21
CA LEU A 80 97.46 37.22 -28.65
C LEU A 80 98.58 38.08 -29.23
N THR A 81 99.09 39.01 -28.43
CA THR A 81 100.45 39.52 -28.63
C THR A 81 101.42 38.39 -28.29
N LEU A 82 101.73 37.58 -29.29
CA LEU A 82 102.89 36.71 -29.33
C LEU A 82 104.15 37.55 -29.01
N PRO A 83 105.02 37.12 -28.09
CA PRO A 83 106.29 37.77 -27.88
C PRO A 83 107.13 37.66 -29.16
N GLU A 84 107.75 38.79 -29.49
CA GLU A 84 108.81 39.02 -30.48
C GLU A 84 109.23 37.78 -31.26
N ALA A 85 108.88 37.76 -32.55
CA ALA A 85 109.45 36.84 -33.51
C ALA A 85 110.98 36.94 -33.44
N VAL A 86 111.58 35.95 -32.78
CA VAL A 86 112.98 35.57 -32.90
C VAL A 86 113.30 35.57 -34.39
N LYS A 87 114.13 36.53 -34.82
CA LYS A 87 114.58 36.66 -36.19
C LYS A 87 115.11 35.30 -36.64
N THR A 88 114.42 34.67 -37.59
CA THR A 88 114.77 33.39 -38.20
C THR A 88 116.05 33.47 -39.06
N SER A 89 116.84 34.55 -38.94
CA SER A 89 118.10 34.75 -39.64
C SER A 89 119.31 34.05 -39.01
N ASP A 90 119.18 33.43 -37.83
CA ASP A 90 120.29 32.78 -37.12
C ASP A 90 120.22 31.24 -37.08
N PHE A 91 119.19 30.62 -37.65
CA PHE A 91 119.08 29.14 -37.74
C PHE A 91 119.99 28.52 -38.83
N THR A 92 120.60 29.33 -39.70
CA THR A 92 121.45 28.83 -40.80
C THR A 92 122.92 28.63 -40.42
N LYS A 93 123.30 28.83 -39.15
CA LYS A 93 124.68 28.59 -38.64
C LYS A 93 124.79 27.54 -37.53
N LEU A 94 123.71 26.86 -37.15
CA LEU A 94 123.72 25.79 -36.15
C LEU A 94 123.66 24.42 -36.83
N GLY A 95 124.68 23.58 -36.61
CA GLY A 95 124.75 22.21 -37.14
C GLY A 95 123.55 21.36 -36.69
N GLY A 96 123.15 20.40 -37.54
CA GLY A 96 121.89 19.63 -37.39
C GLY A 96 121.67 18.93 -36.05
N THR A 97 122.70 18.70 -35.24
CA THR A 97 122.59 18.18 -33.86
C THR A 97 122.06 19.17 -32.84
N GLU A 98 122.40 20.46 -32.96
CA GLU A 98 121.98 21.49 -32.00
C GLU A 98 120.52 21.92 -32.24
N ALA A 99 120.08 21.96 -33.50
CA ALA A 99 118.68 22.17 -33.86
C ALA A 99 117.76 21.06 -33.34
N PHE A 100 118.20 19.79 -33.41
CA PHE A 100 117.45 18.64 -32.88
C PHE A 100 117.32 18.66 -31.35
N LYS A 101 118.38 19.08 -30.62
CA LYS A 101 118.31 19.25 -29.16
C LYS A 101 117.30 20.32 -28.76
N LEU A 102 117.33 21.48 -29.43
CA LEU A 102 116.38 22.57 -29.19
C LEU A 102 114.94 22.14 -29.50
N MET A 103 114.72 21.44 -30.63
CA MET A 103 113.39 20.92 -30.99
C MET A 103 112.87 19.90 -29.96
N ARG A 104 113.74 19.06 -29.40
CA ARG A 104 113.37 18.11 -28.34
C ARG A 104 113.01 18.81 -27.03
N ILE A 105 113.76 19.85 -26.66
CA ILE A 105 113.46 20.68 -25.46
C ILE A 105 112.13 21.41 -25.65
N LEU A 106 111.92 22.07 -26.80
CA LEU A 106 110.67 22.75 -27.13
C LEU A 106 109.48 21.79 -27.16
N SER A 107 109.62 20.60 -27.73
CA SER A 107 108.55 19.60 -27.73
C SER A 107 108.24 19.09 -26.32
N SER A 108 109.27 18.88 -25.49
CA SER A 108 109.13 18.48 -24.09
C SER A 108 108.39 19.55 -23.28
N GLU A 109 108.83 20.81 -23.38
CA GLU A 109 108.16 21.93 -22.72
C GLU A 109 106.73 22.09 -23.21
N PHE A 110 106.49 22.05 -24.53
CA PHE A 110 105.14 22.10 -25.09
C PHE A 110 104.25 20.99 -24.54
N THR A 111 104.72 19.73 -24.50
CA THR A 111 103.94 18.63 -23.93
C THR A 111 103.67 18.80 -22.44
N LYS A 112 104.60 19.40 -21.68
CA LYS A 112 104.43 19.68 -20.25
C LYS A 112 103.40 20.79 -20.03
N THR A 113 103.53 21.91 -20.72
CA THR A 113 102.59 23.05 -20.66
C THR A 113 101.19 22.62 -21.13
N TYR A 114 101.12 21.79 -22.18
CA TYR A 114 99.88 21.20 -22.67
C TYR A 114 99.26 20.24 -21.63
N SER A 115 100.05 19.38 -20.99
CA SER A 115 99.56 18.48 -19.95
C SER A 115 99.05 19.25 -18.73
N GLU A 116 99.73 20.32 -18.32
CA GLU A 116 99.32 21.16 -17.18
C GLU A 116 98.04 21.95 -17.49
N THR A 117 97.93 22.52 -18.69
CA THR A 117 96.71 23.21 -19.15
C THR A 117 95.53 22.25 -19.29
N MET A 118 95.74 21.04 -19.81
CA MET A 118 94.68 20.02 -19.88
C MET A 118 94.26 19.52 -18.50
N LYS A 119 95.20 19.42 -17.54
CA LYS A 119 94.88 19.10 -16.14
C LYS A 119 94.06 20.20 -15.48
N TYR A 120 94.47 21.46 -15.63
CA TYR A 120 93.72 22.61 -15.14
C TYR A 120 92.32 22.67 -15.76
N HIS A 121 92.21 22.50 -17.08
CA HIS A 121 90.93 22.47 -17.77
C HIS A 121 90.03 21.32 -17.28
N SER A 122 90.59 20.12 -17.04
CA SER A 122 89.86 18.99 -16.46
C SER A 122 89.33 19.28 -15.05
N GLU A 123 90.14 19.92 -14.19
CA GLU A 123 89.74 20.31 -12.84
C GLU A 123 88.66 21.40 -12.86
N THR A 124 88.78 22.38 -13.74
CA THR A 124 87.78 23.43 -13.97
C THR A 124 86.45 22.85 -14.46
N ILE A 125 86.47 21.93 -15.44
CA ILE A 125 85.26 21.22 -15.91
C ILE A 125 84.62 20.43 -14.77
N LYS A 126 85.40 19.74 -13.94
CA LYS A 126 84.89 19.00 -12.77
C LYS A 126 84.24 19.92 -11.76
N TYR A 127 84.84 21.08 -11.49
CA TYR A 127 84.29 22.08 -10.58
C TYR A 127 82.96 22.64 -11.10
N TYR A 128 82.90 23.05 -12.37
CA TYR A 128 81.67 23.55 -12.97
C TYR A 128 80.58 22.48 -13.03
N SER A 129 80.91 21.24 -13.41
CA SER A 129 79.98 20.11 -13.41
C SER A 129 79.40 19.87 -12.01
N LYS A 130 80.24 19.85 -10.97
CA LYS A 130 79.78 19.69 -9.57
C LYS A 130 78.87 20.83 -9.12
N THR A 131 79.17 22.05 -9.52
CA THR A 131 78.40 23.24 -9.15
C THR A 131 77.05 23.27 -9.86
N MET A 132 77.03 22.96 -11.16
CA MET A 132 75.82 22.86 -11.96
C MET A 132 74.90 21.73 -11.48
N ASN A 133 75.45 20.58 -11.10
CA ASN A 133 74.65 19.47 -10.56
C ASN A 133 73.97 19.86 -9.24
N LYS A 134 74.70 20.49 -8.31
CA LYS A 134 74.11 21.00 -7.06
C LYS A 134 73.00 22.02 -7.32
N LEU A 135 73.25 22.97 -8.22
CA LEU A 135 72.26 23.97 -8.60
C LEU A 135 71.01 23.33 -9.23
N SER A 136 71.20 22.29 -10.06
CA SER A 136 70.10 21.51 -10.64
C SER A 136 69.27 20.80 -9.58
N GLU A 137 69.92 20.13 -8.62
CA GLU A 137 69.25 19.45 -7.50
C GLU A 137 68.44 20.43 -6.64
N GLU A 138 69.01 21.60 -6.31
CA GLU A 138 68.32 22.67 -5.57
C GLU A 138 67.10 23.19 -6.34
N LYS A 139 67.25 23.42 -7.65
CA LYS A 139 66.15 23.89 -8.50
C LYS A 139 65.05 22.85 -8.66
N GLU A 140 65.40 21.57 -8.77
CA GLU A 140 64.44 20.47 -8.81
C GLU A 140 63.64 20.37 -7.49
N ALA A 141 64.31 20.53 -6.35
CA ALA A 141 63.64 20.58 -5.05
C ALA A 141 62.69 21.79 -4.92
N GLU A 142 63.07 22.95 -5.45
CA GLU A 142 62.23 24.16 -5.47
C GLU A 142 60.98 23.96 -6.36
N ILE A 143 61.15 23.39 -7.55
CA ILE A 143 60.04 23.05 -8.46
C ILE A 143 59.06 22.09 -7.79
N ASN A 144 59.56 21.01 -7.16
CA ASN A 144 58.73 20.05 -6.45
C ASN A 144 57.94 20.68 -5.30
N LYS A 145 58.53 21.65 -4.58
CA LYS A 145 57.85 22.38 -3.51
C LYS A 145 56.74 23.28 -4.06
N LEU A 146 56.99 23.98 -5.16
CA LEU A 146 56.01 24.84 -5.82
C LEU A 146 54.84 24.05 -6.41
N GLN A 147 55.11 22.90 -7.01
CA GLN A 147 54.08 21.97 -7.51
C GLN A 147 53.15 21.51 -6.39
N LYS A 148 53.71 21.03 -5.26
CA LYS A 148 52.91 20.65 -4.08
C LYS A 148 52.06 21.80 -3.55
N LYS A 149 52.59 23.04 -3.56
CA LYS A 149 51.83 24.22 -3.14
C LYS A 149 50.66 24.50 -4.08
N ALA A 150 50.87 24.42 -5.39
CA ALA A 150 49.83 24.61 -6.39
C ALA A 150 48.71 23.55 -6.27
N GLU A 151 49.07 22.28 -6.05
CA GLU A 151 48.09 21.21 -5.80
C GLU A 151 47.24 21.46 -4.55
N ILE A 152 47.84 21.99 -3.48
CA ILE A 152 47.11 22.36 -2.25
C ILE A 152 46.13 23.51 -2.52
N GLU A 153 46.54 24.52 -3.29
CA GLU A 153 45.71 25.67 -3.66
C GLU A 153 44.48 25.22 -4.47
N GLU A 154 44.69 24.32 -5.44
CA GLU A 154 43.62 23.75 -6.26
C GLU A 154 42.61 22.96 -5.40
N LYS A 155 43.10 22.07 -4.53
CA LYS A 155 42.25 21.32 -3.61
C LYS A 155 41.47 22.22 -2.65
N LYS A 156 42.06 23.33 -2.20
CA LYS A 156 41.36 24.31 -1.35
C LYS A 156 40.21 24.99 -2.10
N ALA A 157 40.42 25.38 -3.36
CA ALA A 157 39.37 25.96 -4.18
C ALA A 157 38.22 24.97 -4.40
N GLU A 158 38.53 23.69 -4.69
CA GLU A 158 37.53 22.64 -4.87
C GLU A 158 36.71 22.38 -3.58
N ILE A 159 37.36 22.41 -2.42
CA ILE A 159 36.68 22.28 -1.11
C ILE A 159 35.70 23.44 -0.89
N GLU A 160 36.09 24.67 -1.25
CA GLU A 160 35.25 25.84 -1.02
C GLU A 160 34.03 25.86 -1.95
N GLU A 161 34.20 25.46 -3.21
CA GLU A 161 33.09 25.23 -4.15
C GLU A 161 32.11 24.19 -3.59
N LYS A 162 32.61 23.03 -3.16
CA LYS A 162 31.77 21.96 -2.57
C LYS A 162 31.03 22.41 -1.31
N LYS A 163 31.64 23.23 -0.46
CA LYS A 163 30.95 23.80 0.72
C LYS A 163 29.79 24.70 0.32
N SER A 164 29.96 25.52 -0.73
CA SER A 164 28.90 26.38 -1.22
C SER A 164 27.71 25.58 -1.75
N GLU A 165 27.97 24.50 -2.50
CA GLU A 165 26.93 23.58 -2.98
C GLU A 165 26.19 22.88 -1.83
N ILE A 166 26.92 22.45 -0.79
CA ILE A 166 26.31 21.82 0.39
C ILE A 166 25.38 22.80 1.11
N LYS A 167 25.79 24.06 1.22
CA LYS A 167 24.97 25.11 1.86
C LYS A 167 23.66 25.34 1.10
N GLU A 168 23.71 25.36 -0.23
CA GLU A 168 22.52 25.52 -1.08
C GLU A 168 21.58 24.31 -0.95
N LYS A 169 22.12 23.09 -1.07
CA LYS A 169 21.32 21.84 -0.90
C LYS A 169 20.67 21.76 0.47
N ASN A 170 21.36 22.19 1.53
CA ASN A 170 20.79 22.22 2.88
C ASN A 170 19.62 23.22 2.99
N ALA A 171 19.70 24.37 2.32
CA ALA A 171 18.60 25.33 2.30
C ALA A 171 17.36 24.77 1.56
N GLU A 172 17.58 24.07 0.45
CA GLU A 172 16.51 23.39 -0.31
C GLU A 172 15.83 22.29 0.53
N ILE A 173 16.62 21.45 1.21
CA ILE A 173 16.10 20.41 2.11
C ILE A 173 15.23 21.02 3.22
N ASN A 174 15.68 22.10 3.84
CA ASN A 174 14.92 22.77 4.90
C ASN A 174 13.59 23.34 4.39
N LYS A 175 13.58 23.94 3.19
CA LYS A 175 12.35 24.44 2.57
C LYS A 175 11.36 23.30 2.31
N LEU A 176 11.83 22.20 1.71
CA LEU A 176 11.03 21.01 1.46
C LEU A 176 10.50 20.37 2.75
N HIS A 177 11.28 20.40 3.83
CA HIS A 177 10.87 19.89 5.14
C HIS A 177 9.68 20.68 5.69
N GLU A 178 9.75 22.02 5.70
CA GLU A 178 8.65 22.84 6.21
C GLU A 178 7.40 22.76 5.33
N GLU A 179 7.55 22.67 4.00
CA GLU A 179 6.42 22.42 3.10
C GLU A 179 5.74 21.08 3.38
N LYS A 180 6.51 20.00 3.58
CA LYS A 180 5.96 18.68 3.94
C LYS A 180 5.26 18.71 5.29
N LYS A 181 5.85 19.40 6.28
CA LYS A 181 5.28 19.56 7.62
C LYS A 181 3.95 20.32 7.60
N ALA A 182 3.83 21.37 6.77
CA ALA A 182 2.58 22.09 6.57
C ALA A 182 1.50 21.18 5.97
N LYS A 183 1.85 20.42 4.91
CA LYS A 183 0.93 19.45 4.28
C LYS A 183 0.47 18.34 5.24
N ILE A 184 1.36 17.87 6.13
CA ILE A 184 1.00 16.89 7.16
C ILE A 184 -0.02 17.48 8.15
N LYS A 185 0.18 18.73 8.59
CA LYS A 185 -0.76 19.40 9.49
C LYS A 185 -2.14 19.54 8.86
N GLU A 186 -2.21 19.96 7.60
CA GLU A 186 -3.47 20.10 6.86
C GLU A 186 -4.21 18.77 6.75
N LYS A 187 -3.51 17.70 6.32
CA LYS A 187 -4.10 16.35 6.24
C LYS A 187 -4.58 15.84 7.59
N ASN A 188 -3.89 16.15 8.68
CA ASN A 188 -4.32 15.74 10.02
C ASN A 188 -5.63 16.44 10.45
N VAL A 189 -5.85 17.70 10.05
CA VAL A 189 -7.13 18.40 10.28
C VAL A 189 -8.26 17.72 9.51
N GLU A 190 -8.01 17.35 8.26
CA GLU A 190 -9.00 16.63 7.42
C GLU A 190 -9.34 15.25 8.01
N ILE A 191 -8.33 14.48 8.44
CA ILE A 191 -8.52 13.18 9.10
C ILE A 191 -9.39 13.32 10.35
N ASN A 192 -9.13 14.32 11.19
CA ASN A 192 -9.91 14.53 12.41
C ASN A 192 -11.37 14.89 12.09
N LYS A 193 -11.60 15.71 11.06
CA LYS A 193 -12.97 16.05 10.63
C LYS A 193 -13.73 14.79 10.16
N LEU A 194 -13.11 13.98 9.31
CA LEU A 194 -13.69 12.73 8.83
C LEU A 194 -13.93 11.73 9.96
N HIS A 195 -13.07 11.73 10.98
CA HIS A 195 -13.24 10.87 12.15
C HIS A 195 -14.52 11.22 12.94
N GLU A 196 -14.77 12.51 13.20
CA GLU A 196 -15.98 12.96 13.90
C GLU A 196 -17.24 12.69 13.07
N GLU A 197 -17.21 12.90 11.75
CA GLU A 197 -18.33 12.56 10.84
C GLU A 197 -18.63 11.05 10.88
N THR A 198 -17.60 10.21 10.86
CA THR A 198 -17.75 8.75 10.95
C THR A 198 -18.36 8.32 12.29
N LYS A 199 -17.96 8.97 13.38
CA LYS A 199 -18.50 8.69 14.71
C LYS A 199 -19.98 9.05 14.81
N ALA A 200 -20.38 10.22 14.30
CA ALA A 200 -21.79 10.64 14.28
C ALA A 200 -22.67 9.69 13.46
N LEU A 201 -22.20 9.26 12.28
CA LEU A 201 -22.91 8.28 11.46
C LEU A 201 -23.04 6.92 12.16
N HIS A 202 -22.02 6.50 12.91
CA HIS A 202 -22.08 5.25 13.66
C HIS A 202 -23.14 5.29 14.77
N GLU A 203 -23.28 6.41 15.47
CA GLU A 203 -24.33 6.63 16.47
C GLU A 203 -25.73 6.58 15.82
N GLU A 204 -25.93 7.22 14.67
CA GLU A 204 -27.20 7.19 13.93
C GLU A 204 -27.59 5.77 13.49
N ILE A 205 -26.64 5.00 12.95
CA ILE A 205 -26.87 3.60 12.55
C ILE A 205 -27.31 2.75 13.75
N ASN A 206 -26.69 2.94 14.92
CA ASN A 206 -27.05 2.17 16.11
C ASN A 206 -28.48 2.45 16.59
N GLU A 207 -28.93 3.71 16.53
CA GLU A 207 -30.31 4.07 16.85
C GLU A 207 -31.31 3.48 15.85
N LEU A 208 -30.99 3.48 14.55
CA LEU A 208 -31.84 2.84 13.53
C LEU A 208 -31.93 1.32 13.72
N ILE A 209 -30.82 0.67 14.08
CA ILE A 209 -30.81 -0.77 14.37
C ILE A 209 -31.73 -1.08 15.56
N LYS A 210 -31.70 -0.26 16.61
CA LYS A 210 -32.57 -0.42 17.78
C LYS A 210 -34.04 -0.30 17.41
N LYS A 211 -34.42 0.78 16.70
CA LYS A 211 -35.80 0.98 16.22
C LYS A 211 -36.29 -0.18 15.36
N LYS A 212 -35.46 -0.67 14.44
CA LYS A 212 -35.80 -1.80 13.58
C LYS A 212 -36.04 -3.09 14.37
N LYS A 213 -35.26 -3.34 15.43
CA LYS A 213 -35.46 -4.50 16.31
C LYS A 213 -36.78 -4.41 17.08
N ASP A 214 -37.12 -3.23 17.58
CA ASP A 214 -38.39 -3.00 18.30
C ASP A 214 -39.60 -3.16 17.37
N GLU A 215 -39.49 -2.64 16.14
CA GLU A 215 -40.51 -2.83 15.09
C GLU A 215 -40.67 -4.30 14.69
N GLU A 216 -39.57 -5.03 14.52
CA GLU A 216 -39.61 -6.46 14.21
C GLU A 216 -40.28 -7.26 15.34
N ALA A 217 -39.95 -6.97 16.60
CA ALA A 217 -40.58 -7.60 17.74
C ALA A 217 -42.10 -7.35 17.79
N ASN A 218 -42.52 -6.11 17.52
CA ASN A 218 -43.95 -5.74 17.46
C ASN A 218 -44.67 -6.46 16.31
N LEU A 219 -44.05 -6.55 15.12
CA LEU A 219 -44.63 -7.28 13.99
C LEU A 219 -44.76 -8.78 14.26
N ARG A 220 -43.75 -9.41 14.89
CA ARG A 220 -43.81 -10.82 15.31
C ARG A 220 -44.94 -11.06 16.30
N PHE A 221 -45.10 -10.17 17.28
CA PHE A 221 -46.20 -10.23 18.25
C PHE A 221 -47.57 -10.16 17.55
N ARG A 222 -47.80 -9.14 16.71
CA ARG A 222 -49.06 -8.97 15.95
C ARG A 222 -49.37 -10.17 15.05
N THR A 223 -48.35 -10.71 14.38
CA THR A 223 -48.50 -11.87 13.50
C THR A 223 -48.94 -13.11 14.28
N THR A 224 -48.34 -13.34 15.46
CA THR A 224 -48.70 -14.46 16.35
C THR A 224 -50.16 -14.34 16.82
N GLU A 225 -50.58 -13.13 17.23
CA GLU A 225 -51.97 -12.87 17.64
C GLU A 225 -52.97 -13.08 16.49
N LEU A 226 -52.63 -12.67 15.26
CA LEU A 226 -53.48 -12.91 14.09
C LEU A 226 -53.65 -14.41 13.79
N PHE A 227 -52.59 -15.20 13.88
CA PHE A 227 -52.68 -16.66 13.71
C PHE A 227 -53.55 -17.30 14.79
N LYS A 228 -53.38 -16.89 16.05
CA LYS A 228 -54.24 -17.34 17.16
C LYS A 228 -55.72 -17.02 16.88
N LEU A 229 -56.03 -15.78 16.53
CA LEU A 229 -57.41 -15.38 16.22
C LEU A 229 -57.97 -16.18 15.03
N ARG A 230 -57.16 -16.43 13.99
CA ARG A 230 -57.58 -17.24 12.84
C ARG A 230 -57.99 -18.66 13.24
N ARG A 231 -57.16 -19.36 14.02
CA ARG A 231 -57.45 -20.72 14.51
C ARG A 231 -58.71 -20.77 15.36
N ILE A 232 -58.90 -19.77 16.22
CA ILE A 232 -60.09 -19.64 17.07
C ILE A 232 -61.37 -19.54 16.24
N VAL A 233 -61.36 -18.84 15.09
CA VAL A 233 -62.55 -18.74 14.25
C VAL A 233 -62.83 -19.98 13.44
N ASP A 234 -61.82 -20.71 13.00
CA ASP A 234 -62.04 -22.01 12.33
C ASP A 234 -62.84 -22.96 13.24
N VAL A 235 -62.54 -22.97 14.55
CA VAL A 235 -63.32 -23.70 15.57
C VAL A 235 -64.77 -23.21 15.65
N ARG A 236 -65.00 -21.89 15.62
CA ARG A 236 -66.36 -21.33 15.63
C ARG A 236 -67.19 -21.83 14.46
N VAL A 237 -66.64 -21.77 13.25
CA VAL A 237 -67.31 -22.21 12.02
C VAL A 237 -67.65 -23.70 12.11
N ALA A 238 -66.74 -24.53 12.65
CA ALA A 238 -67.01 -25.94 12.88
C ALA A 238 -68.14 -26.18 13.90
N LEU A 239 -68.19 -25.43 15.01
CA LEU A 239 -69.27 -25.52 15.99
C LEU A 239 -70.63 -25.10 15.41
N GLU A 240 -70.66 -24.05 14.60
CA GLU A 240 -71.86 -23.63 13.88
C GLU A 240 -72.34 -24.69 12.88
N TYR A 241 -71.40 -25.34 12.16
CA TYR A 241 -71.69 -26.47 11.27
C TYR A 241 -72.31 -27.65 12.02
N ILE A 242 -71.74 -28.05 13.16
CA ILE A 242 -72.27 -29.14 14.02
C ILE A 242 -73.72 -28.86 14.44
N ARG A 243 -73.99 -27.62 14.90
CA ARG A 243 -75.33 -27.21 15.28
C ARG A 243 -76.31 -27.38 14.10
N SER A 244 -75.89 -27.00 12.90
CA SER A 244 -76.72 -27.13 11.69
C SER A 244 -76.98 -28.59 11.27
N GLN A 245 -76.01 -29.49 11.44
CA GLN A 245 -76.13 -30.91 11.06
C GLN A 245 -77.06 -31.70 11.97
N ASN A 246 -77.05 -31.42 13.29
CA ASN A 246 -77.97 -32.06 14.23
C ASN A 246 -79.43 -31.77 13.90
N TYR A 247 -79.73 -30.56 13.41
CA TYR A 247 -81.06 -30.22 12.96
C TYR A 247 -81.51 -31.05 11.75
N ARG A 248 -80.62 -31.22 10.76
CA ARG A 248 -80.96 -31.93 9.50
C ARG A 248 -81.17 -33.44 9.69
N THR A 249 -80.48 -34.05 10.64
CA THR A 249 -80.51 -35.51 10.78
C THR A 249 -81.70 -36.04 11.57
N GLY A 250 -82.45 -35.20 12.31
CA GLY A 250 -83.68 -35.58 13.01
C GLY A 250 -83.52 -36.71 14.05
N LYS A 251 -82.28 -37.09 14.41
CA LYS A 251 -81.94 -38.22 15.28
C LYS A 251 -81.89 -37.87 16.77
N SER A 252 -82.40 -36.70 17.14
CA SER A 252 -82.40 -36.22 18.52
C SER A 252 -83.78 -36.45 19.12
N ASP A 253 -83.84 -37.19 20.24
CA ASP A 253 -85.05 -37.35 21.05
C ASP A 253 -85.51 -36.03 21.70
N VAL A 254 -84.69 -34.97 21.60
CA VAL A 254 -84.98 -33.63 22.11
C VAL A 254 -85.14 -32.65 20.93
N PRO A 255 -86.29 -31.96 20.79
CA PRO A 255 -86.48 -30.92 19.78
C PRO A 255 -85.54 -29.74 20.07
N LEU A 256 -84.47 -29.61 19.29
CA LEU A 256 -83.53 -28.48 19.43
C LEU A 256 -84.03 -27.30 18.60
N ASN A 257 -84.25 -26.17 19.27
CA ASN A 257 -84.68 -24.93 18.64
C ASN A 257 -83.49 -24.23 17.97
N LEU A 258 -83.51 -24.10 16.63
CA LEU A 258 -82.47 -23.40 15.87
C LEU A 258 -82.26 -21.93 16.28
N LYS A 259 -83.21 -21.33 16.99
CA LYS A 259 -83.10 -19.96 17.51
C LYS A 259 -82.19 -19.85 18.75
N GLU A 260 -81.82 -20.97 19.37
CA GLU A 260 -80.98 -20.95 20.56
C GLU A 260 -79.50 -20.67 20.22
N PRO A 261 -78.79 -19.91 21.08
CA PRO A 261 -77.36 -19.67 20.91
C PRO A 261 -76.57 -20.99 20.95
N VAL A 262 -75.43 -21.04 20.27
CA VAL A 262 -74.59 -22.25 20.18
C VAL A 262 -74.20 -22.76 21.59
N ASP A 263 -73.99 -21.88 22.56
CA ASP A 263 -73.70 -22.26 23.95
C ASP A 263 -74.84 -23.07 24.59
N ALA A 264 -76.09 -22.73 24.31
CA ALA A 264 -77.24 -23.47 24.81
C ALA A 264 -77.32 -24.86 24.15
N PHE A 265 -77.09 -24.92 22.84
CA PHE A 265 -77.00 -26.19 22.11
C PHE A 265 -75.90 -27.10 22.69
N LEU A 266 -74.70 -26.57 22.93
CA LEU A 266 -73.58 -27.33 23.49
C LEU A 266 -73.88 -27.83 24.91
N LYS A 267 -74.56 -27.03 25.74
CA LYS A 267 -75.05 -27.49 27.05
C LYS A 267 -76.05 -28.64 26.91
N THR A 268 -77.03 -28.51 26.03
CA THR A 268 -78.02 -29.59 25.80
C THR A 268 -77.36 -30.86 25.25
N LEU A 269 -76.34 -30.72 24.40
CA LEU A 269 -75.53 -31.84 23.91
C LEU A 269 -74.88 -32.61 25.06
N THR A 270 -74.39 -31.93 26.10
CA THR A 270 -73.78 -32.59 27.28
C THR A 270 -74.76 -33.42 28.10
N GLU A 271 -76.06 -33.23 27.93
CA GLU A 271 -77.10 -34.00 28.62
C GLU A 271 -77.67 -35.15 27.77
N GLN A 272 -77.34 -35.22 26.47
CA GLN A 272 -77.70 -36.37 25.64
C GLN A 272 -76.99 -37.63 26.15
N GLU A 273 -77.73 -38.72 26.37
CA GLU A 273 -77.23 -39.91 27.06
C GLU A 273 -75.96 -40.51 26.42
N LYS A 274 -75.95 -40.65 25.09
CA LYS A 274 -74.80 -41.17 24.32
C LYS A 274 -73.56 -40.27 24.42
N PHE A 275 -73.76 -38.97 24.25
CA PHE A 275 -72.67 -38.00 24.33
C PHE A 275 -72.15 -37.88 25.77
N LYS A 276 -73.05 -37.83 26.75
CA LYS A 276 -72.73 -37.80 28.20
C LYS A 276 -71.89 -39.01 28.61
N LYS A 277 -72.24 -40.21 28.14
CA LYS A 277 -71.45 -41.43 28.39
C LYS A 277 -70.06 -41.34 27.77
N SER A 278 -69.97 -40.85 26.53
CA SER A 278 -68.69 -40.62 25.83
C SER A 278 -67.83 -39.58 26.55
N LEU A 279 -68.44 -38.53 27.06
CA LEU A 279 -67.80 -37.46 27.83
C LEU A 279 -67.24 -37.99 29.15
N VAL A 280 -68.04 -38.71 29.95
CA VAL A 280 -67.60 -39.30 31.23
C VAL A 280 -66.42 -40.25 31.01
N ASP A 281 -66.53 -41.16 30.05
CA ASP A 281 -65.46 -42.12 29.76
C ASP A 281 -64.18 -41.44 29.28
N THR A 282 -64.31 -40.42 28.42
CA THR A 282 -63.17 -39.64 27.94
C THR A 282 -62.50 -38.87 29.09
N CYS A 283 -63.27 -38.24 29.98
CA CYS A 283 -62.72 -37.56 31.16
C CYS A 283 -61.97 -38.52 32.08
N ASN A 284 -62.54 -39.71 32.34
CA ASN A 284 -61.92 -40.74 33.16
C ASN A 284 -60.60 -41.24 32.55
N LEU A 285 -60.55 -41.44 31.23
CA LEU A 285 -59.36 -41.91 30.53
C LEU A 285 -58.19 -40.90 30.53
N ASN A 286 -58.49 -39.61 30.62
CA ASN A 286 -57.49 -38.54 30.61
C ASN A 286 -57.27 -37.91 32.00
N HIS A 287 -57.89 -38.47 33.05
CA HIS A 287 -57.79 -37.98 34.43
C HIS A 287 -58.17 -36.50 34.61
N VAL A 288 -59.19 -36.04 33.90
CA VAL A 288 -59.70 -34.65 33.98
C VAL A 288 -61.07 -34.58 34.65
N SER A 289 -61.35 -33.47 35.32
CA SER A 289 -62.64 -33.26 36.00
C SER A 289 -63.77 -33.10 34.99
N LEU A 290 -64.81 -33.94 35.09
CA LEU A 290 -66.00 -33.87 34.26
C LEU A 290 -66.66 -32.49 34.31
N GLU A 291 -66.80 -31.93 35.51
CA GLU A 291 -67.43 -30.62 35.71
C GLU A 291 -66.61 -29.49 35.08
N ALA A 292 -65.28 -29.59 35.10
CA ALA A 292 -64.42 -28.62 34.44
C ALA A 292 -64.61 -28.66 32.91
N VAL A 293 -64.61 -29.86 32.32
CA VAL A 293 -64.82 -30.03 30.87
C VAL A 293 -66.23 -29.60 30.45
N LYS A 294 -67.27 -29.94 31.23
CA LYS A 294 -68.65 -29.46 30.99
C LYS A 294 -68.75 -27.95 31.00
N LYS A 295 -68.12 -27.30 31.99
CA LYS A 295 -68.07 -25.84 32.09
C LYS A 295 -67.39 -25.22 30.86
N CYS A 296 -66.27 -25.80 30.41
CA CYS A 296 -65.58 -25.38 29.18
C CYS A 296 -66.50 -25.51 27.95
N ILE A 297 -67.18 -26.65 27.77
CA ILE A 297 -68.08 -26.88 26.62
C ILE A 297 -69.13 -25.76 26.49
N GLY A 298 -69.73 -25.33 27.59
CA GLY A 298 -70.71 -24.24 27.61
C GLY A 298 -70.14 -22.85 27.37
N GLY A 299 -68.80 -22.68 27.36
CA GLY A 299 -68.10 -21.42 27.07
C GLY A 299 -67.27 -21.44 25.78
N LEU A 300 -67.12 -22.61 25.12
CA LEU A 300 -66.32 -22.77 23.91
C LEU A 300 -66.74 -21.82 22.80
N TYR A 301 -68.05 -21.60 22.61
CA TYR A 301 -68.52 -20.71 21.56
C TYR A 301 -68.24 -19.24 21.89
N HIS A 302 -68.35 -18.80 23.14
CA HIS A 302 -67.87 -17.47 23.54
C HIS A 302 -66.38 -17.27 23.27
N THR A 303 -65.55 -18.27 23.59
CA THR A 303 -64.10 -18.25 23.28
C THR A 303 -63.85 -18.19 21.78
N ALA A 304 -64.64 -18.94 20.99
CA ALA A 304 -64.55 -19.00 19.53
C ALA A 304 -65.19 -17.81 18.77
N SER A 305 -66.10 -17.05 19.40
CA SER A 305 -66.99 -16.08 18.73
C SER A 305 -66.35 -14.76 18.25
N LYS A 306 -65.03 -14.60 18.35
CA LYS A 306 -64.33 -13.37 17.92
C LYS A 306 -64.40 -13.15 16.38
N PRO A 307 -64.36 -11.90 15.89
CA PRO A 307 -64.77 -11.57 14.52
C PRO A 307 -63.62 -11.68 13.49
N ILE A 308 -63.23 -12.88 13.05
CA ILE A 308 -62.31 -13.05 11.90
C ILE A 308 -62.60 -14.35 11.13
N HIS A 309 -63.45 -14.31 10.09
CA HIS A 309 -63.75 -15.52 9.32
C HIS A 309 -62.52 -16.04 8.53
N SER A 310 -62.24 -17.33 8.65
CA SER A 310 -61.18 -18.04 7.95
C SER A 310 -61.75 -19.30 7.29
N GLN A 311 -61.18 -19.68 6.15
CA GLN A 311 -61.73 -20.62 5.18
C GLN A 311 -60.75 -21.78 4.93
N THR A 312 -60.13 -22.29 5.99
CA THR A 312 -59.07 -23.33 5.94
C THR A 312 -59.36 -24.51 6.88
N ASP A 313 -58.52 -25.54 6.81
CA ASP A 313 -58.56 -26.73 7.65
C ASP A 313 -58.76 -26.38 9.14
N LEU A 314 -59.57 -27.16 9.84
CA LEU A 314 -59.86 -26.97 11.26
C LEU A 314 -58.63 -27.33 12.11
N VAL A 315 -58.04 -26.34 12.79
CA VAL A 315 -56.83 -26.53 13.61
C VAL A 315 -57.14 -26.28 15.09
N VAL A 316 -56.78 -27.25 15.95
CA VAL A 316 -56.78 -27.11 17.41
C VAL A 316 -55.34 -27.04 17.89
N CYS A 317 -54.91 -25.88 18.38
CA CYS A 317 -53.53 -25.65 18.85
C CYS A 317 -53.48 -25.57 20.37
N GLU A 318 -52.57 -26.31 20.99
CA GLU A 318 -52.40 -26.36 22.45
C GLU A 318 -52.14 -24.98 23.08
N LYS A 319 -51.40 -24.09 22.40
CA LYS A 319 -51.16 -22.72 22.89
C LYS A 319 -52.42 -21.86 23.06
N ASP A 320 -53.50 -22.19 22.35
CA ASP A 320 -54.67 -21.31 22.25
C ASP A 320 -55.80 -21.69 23.21
N TRP A 321 -55.76 -22.90 23.76
CA TRP A 321 -56.86 -23.54 24.47
C TRP A 321 -56.35 -24.21 25.75
N GLU A 322 -57.15 -24.18 26.81
CA GLU A 322 -56.83 -24.95 28.01
C GLU A 322 -57.00 -26.46 27.76
N VAL A 323 -56.30 -27.30 28.53
CA VAL A 323 -56.37 -28.77 28.42
C VAL A 323 -57.82 -29.28 28.39
N ASN A 324 -58.69 -28.75 29.25
CA ASN A 324 -60.11 -29.11 29.30
C ASN A 324 -60.86 -28.73 28.02
N GLU A 325 -60.53 -27.59 27.42
CA GLU A 325 -61.11 -27.13 26.15
C GLU A 325 -60.61 -27.97 24.98
N ILE A 326 -59.33 -28.36 24.95
CA ILE A 326 -58.76 -29.24 23.91
C ILE A 326 -59.44 -30.61 23.93
N ILE A 327 -59.65 -31.18 25.13
CA ILE A 327 -60.35 -32.46 25.30
C ILE A 327 -61.81 -32.33 24.85
N ALA A 328 -62.49 -31.26 25.26
CA ALA A 328 -63.86 -30.98 24.84
C ALA A 328 -63.99 -30.87 23.31
N LEU A 329 -63.13 -30.07 22.66
CA LEU A 329 -63.11 -29.87 21.21
C LEU A 329 -62.83 -31.18 20.47
N GLY A 330 -61.81 -31.94 20.90
CA GLY A 330 -61.49 -33.21 20.27
C GLY A 330 -62.62 -34.23 20.39
N LEU A 331 -63.27 -34.32 21.56
CA LEU A 331 -64.44 -35.19 21.74
C LEU A 331 -65.59 -34.77 20.84
N ILE A 332 -65.94 -33.48 20.82
CA ILE A 332 -67.02 -32.93 19.98
C ILE A 332 -66.75 -33.22 18.51
N PHE A 333 -65.55 -32.88 18.01
CA PHE A 333 -65.21 -33.07 16.59
C PHE A 333 -65.20 -34.55 16.20
N ARG A 334 -64.65 -35.45 17.03
CA ARG A 334 -64.68 -36.90 16.74
C ARG A 334 -66.09 -37.48 16.81
N TYR A 335 -66.93 -37.03 17.76
CA TYR A 335 -68.32 -37.47 17.87
C TYR A 335 -69.12 -37.12 16.60
N PHE A 336 -68.89 -35.94 16.02
CA PHE A 336 -69.51 -35.49 14.77
C PHE A 336 -68.72 -35.85 13.50
N ARG A 337 -67.64 -36.62 13.61
CA ARG A 337 -66.77 -37.02 12.48
C ARG A 337 -66.24 -35.83 11.67
N ILE A 338 -65.81 -34.78 12.36
CA ILE A 338 -65.15 -33.62 11.78
C ILE A 338 -63.65 -33.82 11.90
N ASP A 339 -62.97 -33.82 10.76
CA ASP A 339 -61.52 -33.90 10.71
C ASP A 339 -60.90 -32.60 11.22
N PHE A 340 -59.86 -32.72 12.04
CA PHE A 340 -59.10 -31.59 12.56
C PHE A 340 -57.63 -31.93 12.69
N ILE A 341 -56.79 -30.91 12.61
CA ILE A 341 -55.35 -31.00 12.83
C ILE A 341 -55.06 -30.53 14.26
N TYR A 342 -54.31 -31.34 15.00
CA TYR A 342 -53.80 -30.94 16.31
C TYR A 342 -52.37 -30.42 16.20
N LEU A 343 -52.10 -29.29 16.84
CA LEU A 343 -50.76 -28.73 16.99
C LEU A 343 -50.40 -28.68 18.48
N ASN A 344 -49.18 -29.09 18.82
CA ASN A 344 -48.68 -28.98 20.19
C ASN A 344 -48.33 -27.52 20.57
N ASP A 345 -47.84 -27.34 21.79
CA ASP A 345 -47.29 -26.10 22.32
C ASP A 345 -46.11 -25.50 21.53
N MET A 346 -45.59 -26.18 20.52
CA MET A 346 -44.56 -25.69 19.61
C MET A 346 -45.08 -25.49 18.17
N GLU A 347 -46.40 -25.60 17.99
CA GLU A 347 -47.12 -25.49 16.72
C GLU A 347 -46.74 -26.57 15.68
N PHE A 348 -46.15 -27.67 16.13
CA PHE A 348 -45.89 -28.83 15.29
C PHE A 348 -47.12 -29.72 15.20
N LYS A 349 -47.40 -30.20 13.99
CA LYS A 349 -48.43 -31.21 13.76
C LYS A 349 -47.99 -32.53 14.41
N VAL A 350 -48.73 -32.94 15.41
CA VAL A 350 -48.50 -34.20 16.14
C VAL A 350 -49.82 -34.96 16.30
N ASP A 351 -49.72 -36.23 16.70
CA ASP A 351 -50.90 -37.01 17.01
C ASP A 351 -51.63 -36.41 18.22
N TYR A 352 -52.97 -36.41 18.15
CA TYR A 352 -53.80 -35.88 19.22
C TYR A 352 -53.58 -36.69 20.52
N PRO A 353 -53.09 -36.06 21.60
CA PRO A 353 -52.51 -36.79 22.74
C PRO A 353 -53.56 -37.37 23.69
N TYR A 354 -54.83 -36.96 23.58
CA TYR A 354 -55.90 -37.39 24.48
C TYR A 354 -56.68 -38.58 23.93
N LYS A 355 -56.99 -39.52 24.81
CA LYS A 355 -57.75 -40.73 24.49
C LYS A 355 -59.25 -40.40 24.46
N ILE A 356 -59.91 -40.59 23.32
CA ILE A 356 -61.35 -40.34 23.15
C ILE A 356 -62.09 -41.67 23.01
N LYS A 357 -63.14 -41.86 23.81
CA LYS A 357 -64.03 -43.02 23.73
C LYS A 357 -65.43 -42.59 23.30
N LEU A 358 -65.87 -43.09 22.14
CA LEU A 358 -67.16 -42.75 21.55
C LEU A 358 -68.18 -43.88 21.75
N HIS A 359 -69.39 -43.52 22.13
CA HIS A 359 -70.58 -44.39 22.13
C HIS A 359 -71.57 -43.86 21.10
N ASN A 360 -71.48 -44.34 19.86
CA ASN A 360 -72.33 -43.90 18.74
C ASN A 360 -73.62 -44.72 18.65
#